data_AF-A0A3M7LFF4-F1
#
_entry.id   AF-A0A3M7LFF4-F1
#
_cell.length_a   1.000
_cell.length_b   1.000
_cell.length_c   1.000
_cell.angle_alpha   90.00
_cell.angle_beta   90.00
_cell.angle_gamma   90.00
#
_symmetry.space_group_name_H-M   'P 1'
#
loop_
_entity.id
_entity.type
_entity.pdbx_description
1 polymer ?
#
loop_
_entity_poly.entity_id
_entity_poly.type
_entity_poly.pdbx_seq_one_letter_code
_entity_poly.pdbx_strand_id
1 'polypeptide(L)'
;MKRSKIILFFLSLILLSCTKKIDKDFISSNDIFNDITNLKKYDNVQKINADTLIKIKASNKEYIIEGYINKNLNKKTGWWTIHDINKINKVRLQYIDFENKENINQYIFYKNNFIDSVRSKFYSLKKNGNILNYYFHTPKSKESVLSANLYYIILDENNNILKESKIENKINKGHYYLFTLEPPIAKKVMIKSLFSETLNVNDKSLGTNEILTEDLIVP
;
A
#
# COMPACT_ATOMS: atom_id res chain seq x y z
N MET A 1 45.20 -16.01 53.01
CA MET A 1 43.95 -16.60 52.51
C MET A 1 43.15 -15.55 51.74
N LYS A 2 43.29 -15.55 50.41
CA LYS A 2 42.51 -14.71 49.49
C LYS A 2 41.54 -15.64 48.76
N ARG A 3 40.23 -15.38 48.82
CA ARG A 3 39.20 -15.84 47.85
C ARG A 3 37.89 -15.15 48.23
N SER A 4 37.51 -14.17 47.42
CA SER A 4 36.40 -14.28 46.47
C SER A 4 35.06 -13.94 47.12
N LYS A 5 34.68 -12.66 47.06
CA LYS A 5 33.29 -12.18 47.26
C LYS A 5 32.95 -11.08 46.25
N ILE A 6 33.36 -11.22 44.99
CA ILE A 6 32.98 -10.28 43.92
C ILE A 6 32.65 -11.07 42.66
N ILE A 7 31.75 -12.04 42.75
CA ILE A 7 31.13 -12.69 41.58
C ILE A 7 29.69 -13.07 41.96
N LEU A 8 28.83 -12.08 42.22
CA LEU A 8 27.38 -12.33 42.28
C LEU A 8 26.53 -11.07 42.02
N PHE A 9 27.05 -10.10 41.28
CA PHE A 9 26.29 -8.88 40.94
C PHE A 9 26.17 -8.62 39.42
N PHE A 10 26.72 -9.50 38.58
CA PHE A 10 26.66 -9.36 37.11
C PHE A 10 25.62 -10.25 36.42
N LEU A 11 24.84 -11.05 37.18
CA LEU A 11 23.86 -11.97 36.59
C LEU A 11 22.40 -11.42 36.57
N SER A 12 22.14 -10.26 37.16
CA SER A 12 20.78 -9.69 37.24
C SER A 12 20.44 -8.69 36.12
N LEU A 13 21.40 -8.31 35.28
CA LEU A 13 21.19 -7.30 34.22
C LEU A 13 20.75 -7.85 32.85
N ILE A 14 20.63 -9.18 32.69
CA ILE A 14 20.32 -9.80 31.39
C ILE A 14 18.81 -10.03 31.18
N LEU A 15 17.97 -9.83 32.20
CA LEU A 15 16.52 -10.11 32.11
C LEU A 15 15.64 -8.91 31.73
N LEU A 16 16.23 -7.75 31.43
CA LEU A 16 15.51 -6.58 30.89
C LEU A 16 15.60 -6.47 29.37
N SER A 17 15.73 -7.60 28.66
CA SER A 17 15.38 -7.64 27.23
C SER A 17 13.86 -7.63 27.09
N CYS A 18 13.27 -6.47 27.39
CA CYS A 18 11.91 -6.16 27.04
C CYS A 18 11.89 -6.03 25.51
N THR A 19 11.66 -7.14 24.82
CA THR A 19 11.29 -7.08 23.40
C THR A 19 10.01 -6.29 23.34
N LYS A 20 10.11 -5.04 22.89
CA LYS A 20 8.97 -4.17 22.64
C LYS A 20 7.97 -4.99 21.82
N LYS A 21 6.86 -5.40 22.43
CA LYS A 21 5.76 -6.01 21.70
C LYS A 21 5.31 -4.92 20.75
N ILE A 22 5.64 -5.08 19.48
CA ILE A 22 5.13 -4.20 18.42
C ILE A 22 3.62 -4.38 18.49
N ASP A 23 2.93 -3.32 18.92
CA ASP A 23 1.48 -3.27 18.85
C ASP A 23 1.08 -3.50 17.39
N LYS A 24 0.47 -4.66 17.15
CA LYS A 24 -0.02 -5.08 15.82
C LYS A 24 -1.23 -4.26 15.36
N ASP A 25 -1.62 -3.24 16.11
CA ASP A 25 -2.82 -2.45 15.87
C ASP A 25 -2.60 -1.29 14.88
N PHE A 26 -1.35 -1.09 14.42
CA PHE A 26 -1.05 -0.25 13.26
C PHE A 26 -0.10 -0.97 12.29
N ILE A 27 -0.57 -2.06 11.68
CA ILE A 27 0.12 -2.68 10.54
C ILE A 27 -0.17 -1.83 9.29
N SER A 28 0.60 -0.76 9.10
CA SER A 28 0.57 0.01 7.85
C SER A 28 1.89 0.75 7.55
N SER A 29 3.01 0.35 8.14
CA SER A 29 4.31 0.93 7.75
C SER A 29 4.90 0.16 6.58
N ASN A 30 5.41 0.90 5.59
CA ASN A 30 6.11 0.34 4.44
C ASN A 30 7.23 -0.64 4.85
N ASP A 31 7.85 -0.38 6.00
CA ASP A 31 8.92 -1.21 6.55
C ASP A 31 8.46 -2.64 6.87
N ILE A 32 7.29 -2.81 7.49
CA ILE A 32 6.76 -4.16 7.81
C ILE A 32 6.47 -4.93 6.53
N PHE A 33 5.84 -4.29 5.55
CA PHE A 33 5.53 -4.93 4.28
C PHE A 33 6.78 -5.26 3.46
N ASN A 34 7.78 -4.38 3.47
CA ASN A 34 9.08 -4.62 2.84
C ASN A 34 9.84 -5.75 3.52
N ASP A 35 9.73 -5.86 4.85
CA ASP A 35 10.31 -6.95 5.61
C ASP A 35 9.64 -8.30 5.30
N ILE A 36 8.31 -8.35 5.24
CA ILE A 36 7.56 -9.56 4.89
C ILE A 36 7.85 -10.00 3.45
N THR A 37 7.99 -9.07 2.52
CA THR A 37 8.27 -9.37 1.10
C THR A 37 9.77 -9.53 0.81
N ASN A 38 10.64 -9.56 1.82
CA ASN A 38 12.07 -9.77 1.65
C ASN A 38 12.37 -11.24 1.28
N LEU A 39 12.70 -11.49 0.02
CA LEU A 39 12.95 -12.82 -0.53
C LEU A 39 14.07 -13.60 0.17
N LYS A 40 14.99 -12.93 0.89
CA LYS A 40 16.03 -13.61 1.68
C LYS A 40 15.48 -14.42 2.85
N LYS A 41 14.23 -14.18 3.27
CA LYS A 41 13.53 -14.89 4.36
C LYS A 41 12.74 -16.12 3.90
N TYR A 42 12.91 -16.53 2.64
CA TYR A 42 12.12 -17.58 2.03
C TYR A 42 13.02 -18.72 1.55
N ASP A 43 12.62 -19.94 1.89
CA ASP A 43 13.39 -21.14 1.57
C ASP A 43 13.15 -21.58 0.11
N ASN A 44 11.93 -21.43 -0.39
CA ASN A 44 11.51 -21.94 -1.70
C ASN A 44 11.18 -20.80 -2.69
N VAL A 45 12.19 -20.11 -3.23
CA VAL A 45 11.97 -19.02 -4.19
C VAL A 45 11.99 -19.54 -5.64
N GLN A 46 10.84 -19.51 -6.30
CA GLN A 46 10.70 -19.78 -7.73
C GLN A 46 10.67 -18.47 -8.51
N LYS A 47 11.44 -18.42 -9.61
CA LYS A 47 11.52 -17.28 -10.52
C LYS A 47 11.13 -17.73 -11.92
N ILE A 48 10.10 -17.11 -12.50
CA ILE A 48 9.64 -17.39 -13.85
C ILE A 48 9.83 -16.12 -14.68
N ASN A 49 10.65 -16.22 -15.73
CA ASN A 49 10.91 -15.09 -16.62
C ASN A 49 9.72 -14.83 -17.55
N ALA A 50 9.32 -13.56 -17.69
CA ALA A 50 8.30 -13.11 -18.63
C ALA A 50 8.69 -11.72 -19.17
N ASP A 51 9.25 -11.65 -20.39
CA ASP A 51 9.68 -10.41 -21.05
C ASP A 51 10.45 -9.44 -20.14
N THR A 52 9.83 -8.36 -19.69
CA THR A 52 10.40 -7.31 -18.83
C THR A 52 10.22 -7.58 -17.32
N LEU A 53 9.53 -8.66 -16.96
CA LEU A 53 9.16 -9.02 -15.60
C LEU A 53 9.72 -10.40 -15.19
N ILE A 54 10.00 -10.54 -13.90
CA ILE A 54 10.25 -11.83 -13.26
C ILE A 54 9.10 -12.07 -12.31
N LYS A 55 8.32 -13.12 -12.58
CA LYS A 55 7.31 -13.59 -11.64
C LYS A 55 7.99 -14.35 -10.51
N ILE A 56 7.68 -13.96 -9.29
CA ILE A 56 8.19 -14.57 -8.06
C ILE A 56 7.06 -15.34 -7.39
N LYS A 57 7.37 -16.57 -6.97
CA LYS A 57 6.58 -17.31 -5.97
C LYS A 57 7.53 -17.78 -4.89
N ALA A 58 7.23 -17.49 -3.64
CA ALA A 58 8.09 -17.90 -2.53
C ALA A 58 7.28 -18.35 -1.32
N SER A 59 7.80 -19.28 -0.54
CA SER A 59 7.19 -19.73 0.71
C SER A 59 8.22 -19.92 1.83
N ASN A 60 7.82 -19.61 3.06
CA ASN A 60 8.51 -20.00 4.28
C ASN A 60 7.51 -20.64 5.26
N LYS A 61 7.85 -20.75 6.55
CA LYS A 61 6.98 -21.35 7.56
C LYS A 61 5.72 -20.53 7.90
N GLU A 62 5.72 -19.23 7.59
CA GLU A 62 4.65 -18.30 7.96
C GLU A 62 3.82 -17.86 6.76
N TYR A 63 4.45 -17.63 5.61
CA TYR A 63 3.84 -16.97 4.46
C TYR A 63 4.13 -17.67 3.14
N ILE A 64 3.14 -17.56 2.24
CA ILE A 64 3.33 -17.75 0.80
C ILE A 64 3.16 -16.37 0.14
N ILE A 65 4.13 -15.99 -0.69
CA ILE A 65 4.11 -14.74 -1.44
C ILE A 65 4.19 -14.97 -2.94
N GLU A 66 3.46 -14.14 -3.70
CA GLU A 66 3.48 -14.11 -5.16
C GLU A 66 3.49 -12.67 -5.65
N GLY A 67 4.30 -12.35 -6.65
CA GLY A 67 4.38 -11.01 -7.22
C GLY A 67 5.36 -10.91 -8.37
N TYR A 68 5.72 -9.67 -8.75
CA TYR A 68 6.59 -9.41 -9.89
C TYR A 68 7.74 -8.47 -9.54
N ILE A 69 8.88 -8.72 -10.16
CA ILE A 69 10.05 -7.83 -10.17
C ILE A 69 10.23 -7.32 -11.59
N ASN A 70 10.39 -6.01 -11.76
CA ASN A 70 10.80 -5.41 -13.03
C ASN A 70 12.29 -5.71 -13.27
N LYS A 71 12.64 -6.33 -14.41
CA LYS A 71 14.02 -6.72 -14.73
C LYS A 71 14.95 -5.52 -14.88
N ASN A 72 14.48 -4.44 -15.51
CA ASN A 72 15.29 -3.28 -15.84
C ASN A 72 15.61 -2.46 -14.58
N LEU A 73 14.63 -2.33 -13.69
CA LEU A 73 14.77 -1.57 -12.45
C LEU A 73 15.31 -2.42 -11.29
N ASN A 74 15.23 -3.75 -11.42
CA ASN A 74 15.46 -4.71 -10.34
C ASN A 74 14.67 -4.37 -9.07
N LYS A 75 13.38 -4.00 -9.24
CA LYS A 75 12.47 -3.57 -8.18
C LYS A 75 11.15 -4.33 -8.21
N LYS A 76 10.54 -4.53 -7.05
CA LYS A 76 9.16 -5.03 -6.93
C LYS A 76 8.22 -4.09 -7.68
N THR A 77 7.27 -4.66 -8.40
CA THR A 77 6.27 -3.92 -9.16
C THR A 77 4.94 -4.64 -9.18
N GLY A 78 3.85 -3.89 -9.39
CA GLY A 78 2.50 -4.42 -9.49
C GLY A 78 1.99 -5.02 -8.18
N TRP A 79 0.98 -5.87 -8.29
CA TRP A 79 0.35 -6.49 -7.13
C TRP A 79 1.15 -7.70 -6.64
N TRP A 80 1.55 -7.63 -5.38
CA TRP A 80 2.05 -8.73 -4.58
C TRP A 80 0.94 -9.26 -3.68
N THR A 81 0.87 -10.58 -3.54
CA THR A 81 -0.06 -11.26 -2.63
C THR A 81 0.74 -11.94 -1.54
N ILE A 82 0.30 -11.80 -0.30
CA ILE A 82 0.85 -12.44 0.88
C ILE A 82 -0.29 -13.26 1.51
N HIS A 83 -0.07 -14.54 1.70
CA HIS A 83 -1.01 -15.46 2.34
C HIS A 83 -0.38 -16.00 3.63
N ASP A 84 -1.08 -15.87 4.76
CA ASP A 84 -0.69 -16.48 6.03
C ASP A 84 -1.01 -17.97 5.97
N ILE A 85 -0.01 -18.85 6.08
CA ILE A 85 -0.23 -20.30 5.92
C ILE A 85 -1.18 -20.86 6.99
N ASN A 86 -1.23 -20.22 8.16
CA ASN A 86 -2.02 -20.69 9.30
C ASN A 86 -3.41 -20.03 9.38
N LYS A 87 -3.73 -19.10 8.48
CA LYS A 87 -4.98 -18.33 8.52
C LYS A 87 -5.53 -18.10 7.12
N ILE A 88 -6.85 -17.99 7.00
CA ILE A 88 -7.51 -17.62 5.73
C ILE A 88 -7.25 -16.14 5.35
N ASN A 89 -6.45 -15.42 6.15
CA ASN A 89 -6.14 -14.02 5.92
C ASN A 89 -5.11 -13.88 4.81
N LYS A 90 -5.33 -12.91 3.93
CA LYS A 90 -4.39 -12.52 2.88
C LYS A 90 -4.25 -11.01 2.82
N VAL A 91 -3.11 -10.55 2.34
CA VAL A 91 -2.86 -9.14 2.06
C VAL A 91 -2.41 -9.02 0.61
N ARG A 92 -2.91 -8.00 -0.10
CA ARG A 92 -2.37 -7.60 -1.38
C ARG A 92 -1.68 -6.25 -1.24
N LEU A 93 -0.51 -6.09 -1.84
CA LEU A 93 0.28 -4.86 -1.84
C LEU A 93 0.55 -4.44 -3.27
N GLN A 94 0.31 -3.19 -3.64
CA GLN A 94 0.71 -2.67 -4.93
C GLN A 94 2.02 -1.91 -4.79
N TYR A 95 3.07 -2.44 -5.41
CA TYR A 95 4.34 -1.75 -5.54
C TYR A 95 4.37 -0.92 -6.81
N ILE A 96 4.77 0.35 -6.67
CA ILE A 96 5.09 1.24 -7.77
C ILE A 96 6.52 1.75 -7.60
N ASP A 97 7.18 2.07 -8.72
CA ASP A 97 8.41 2.85 -8.68
C ASP A 97 8.05 4.33 -8.75
N PHE A 98 8.40 5.07 -7.71
CA PHE A 98 8.18 6.51 -7.63
C PHE A 98 9.41 7.14 -6.97
N GLU A 99 9.94 8.20 -7.56
CA GLU A 99 11.20 8.84 -7.13
C GLU A 99 12.37 7.84 -6.95
N ASN A 100 12.49 6.89 -7.87
CA ASN A 100 13.49 5.82 -7.83
C ASN A 100 13.43 4.94 -6.57
N LYS A 101 12.30 4.86 -5.87
CA LYS A 101 12.09 4.00 -4.69
C LYS A 101 10.89 3.07 -4.89
N GLU A 102 11.01 1.86 -4.33
CA GLU A 102 9.88 0.95 -4.17
C GLU A 102 8.91 1.55 -3.16
N ASN A 103 7.73 1.95 -3.63
CA ASN A 103 6.69 2.51 -2.79
C ASN A 103 5.45 1.62 -2.82
N ILE A 104 4.85 1.40 -1.65
CA ILE A 104 3.57 0.71 -1.56
C ILE A 104 2.47 1.76 -1.73
N ASN A 105 1.90 1.76 -2.93
CA ASN A 105 0.85 2.68 -3.31
C ASN A 105 -0.49 2.31 -2.66
N GLN A 106 -0.81 1.01 -2.68
CA GLN A 106 -2.06 0.46 -2.19
C GLN A 106 -1.81 -0.83 -1.41
N TYR A 107 -2.69 -1.11 -0.46
CA TYR A 107 -2.76 -2.39 0.22
C TYR A 107 -4.19 -2.78 0.58
N ILE A 108 -4.52 -4.05 0.41
CA ILE A 108 -5.85 -4.60 0.66
C ILE A 108 -5.71 -5.76 1.62
N PHE A 109 -6.22 -5.59 2.84
CA PHE A 109 -6.37 -6.66 3.81
C PHE A 109 -7.63 -7.44 3.53
N TYR A 110 -7.53 -8.76 3.66
CA TYR A 110 -8.67 -9.65 3.58
C TYR A 110 -8.80 -10.44 4.87
N LYS A 111 -10.02 -10.48 5.41
CA LYS A 111 -10.40 -11.30 6.55
C LYS A 111 -11.47 -12.29 6.07
N ASN A 112 -11.20 -13.58 6.20
CA ASN A 112 -12.10 -14.64 5.71
C ASN A 112 -12.53 -14.42 4.25
N ASN A 113 -11.58 -14.07 3.37
CA ASN A 113 -11.79 -13.72 1.95
C ASN A 113 -12.56 -12.43 1.62
N PHE A 114 -13.10 -11.71 2.61
CA PHE A 114 -13.71 -10.40 2.40
C PHE A 114 -12.71 -9.27 2.61
N ILE A 115 -12.84 -8.19 1.83
CA ILE A 115 -12.01 -6.99 2.00
C ILE A 115 -12.33 -6.36 3.36
N ASP A 116 -11.30 -6.16 4.16
CA ASP A 116 -11.36 -5.35 5.37
C ASP A 116 -11.05 -3.89 5.01
N SER A 117 -12.08 -3.16 4.57
CA SER A 117 -11.92 -1.78 4.08
C SER A 117 -11.42 -0.81 5.15
N VAL A 118 -11.67 -1.11 6.44
CA VAL A 118 -11.30 -0.25 7.57
C VAL A 118 -9.78 -0.22 7.78
N ARG A 119 -9.09 -1.32 7.45
CA ARG A 119 -7.63 -1.44 7.56
C ARG A 119 -6.91 -1.30 6.23
N SER A 120 -7.63 -1.11 5.12
CA SER A 120 -7.06 -1.13 3.77
C SER A 120 -6.90 0.29 3.20
N LYS A 121 -5.96 0.43 2.27
CA LYS A 121 -5.70 1.64 1.49
C LYS A 121 -5.74 1.29 0.01
N PHE A 122 -6.81 1.63 -0.69
CA PHE A 122 -6.97 1.29 -2.11
C PHE A 122 -8.04 2.15 -2.78
N TYR A 123 -8.11 2.11 -4.09
CA TYR A 123 -9.24 2.69 -4.82
C TYR A 123 -10.02 1.64 -5.61
N SER A 124 -11.28 1.96 -5.89
CA SER A 124 -12.05 1.26 -6.92
C SER A 124 -12.68 2.28 -7.87
N LEU A 125 -12.80 1.89 -9.13
CA LEU A 125 -13.36 2.70 -10.21
C LEU A 125 -14.64 2.04 -10.71
N LYS A 126 -15.73 2.81 -10.83
CA LYS A 126 -16.96 2.39 -11.49
C LYS A 126 -17.28 3.37 -12.62
N LYS A 127 -17.57 2.83 -13.81
CA LYS A 127 -18.05 3.59 -14.97
C LYS A 127 -19.56 3.39 -15.14
N ASN A 128 -20.29 4.48 -15.32
CA ASN A 128 -21.71 4.48 -15.70
C ASN A 128 -21.92 5.49 -16.83
N GLY A 129 -22.04 5.02 -18.08
CA GLY A 129 -22.00 5.89 -19.25
C GLY A 129 -20.70 6.70 -19.28
N ASN A 130 -20.85 8.03 -19.38
CA ASN A 130 -19.72 8.97 -19.39
C ASN A 130 -19.23 9.39 -18.00
N ILE A 131 -19.82 8.84 -16.94
CA ILE A 131 -19.50 9.18 -15.57
C ILE A 131 -18.56 8.13 -14.99
N LEU A 132 -17.44 8.58 -14.43
CA LEU A 132 -16.48 7.80 -13.68
C LEU A 132 -16.57 8.14 -12.20
N ASN A 133 -16.80 7.11 -11.37
CA ASN A 133 -16.84 7.24 -9.93
C ASN A 133 -15.62 6.53 -9.32
N TYR A 134 -14.73 7.31 -8.75
CA TYR A 134 -13.59 6.84 -7.97
C TYR A 134 -13.97 6.78 -6.49
N TYR A 135 -13.75 5.63 -5.89
CA TYR A 135 -13.97 5.37 -4.47
C TYR A 135 -12.62 5.10 -3.82
N PHE A 136 -12.08 6.08 -3.08
CA PHE A 136 -10.81 5.94 -2.37
C PHE A 136 -11.07 5.53 -0.93
N HIS A 137 -10.51 4.39 -0.53
CA HIS A 137 -10.55 3.86 0.82
C HIS A 137 -9.23 4.16 1.51
N THR A 138 -9.30 4.78 2.67
CA THR A 138 -8.17 5.01 3.56
C THR A 138 -8.39 4.26 4.88
N PRO A 139 -7.32 3.79 5.55
CA PRO A 139 -7.47 3.15 6.85
C PRO A 139 -8.07 4.13 7.84
N LYS A 140 -8.90 3.61 8.75
CA LYS A 140 -9.50 4.44 9.80
C LYS A 140 -8.40 5.01 10.70
N SER A 141 -8.21 6.32 10.64
CA SER A 141 -7.33 7.05 11.54
C SER A 141 -8.08 7.46 12.82
N LYS A 142 -7.33 7.60 13.92
CA LYS A 142 -7.81 8.31 15.13
C LYS A 142 -7.73 9.83 14.96
N GLU A 143 -6.87 10.28 14.05
CA GLU A 143 -6.64 11.69 13.76
C GLU A 143 -7.78 12.26 12.91
N SER A 144 -8.08 13.54 13.11
CA SER A 144 -9.11 14.24 12.32
C SER A 144 -8.63 14.50 10.90
N VAL A 145 -9.51 14.28 9.91
CA VAL A 145 -9.22 14.57 8.51
C VAL A 145 -9.41 16.07 8.26
N LEU A 146 -8.39 16.72 7.73
CA LEU A 146 -8.41 18.14 7.35
C LEU A 146 -8.94 18.34 5.94
N SER A 147 -8.50 17.51 4.98
CA SER A 147 -8.94 17.58 3.59
C SER A 147 -8.74 16.25 2.86
N ALA A 148 -9.53 16.01 1.82
CA ALA A 148 -9.29 14.95 0.86
C ALA A 148 -9.42 15.51 -0.55
N ASN A 149 -8.36 15.40 -1.35
CA ASN A 149 -8.30 16.02 -2.68
C ASN A 149 -7.99 14.97 -3.73
N LEU A 150 -8.51 15.17 -4.94
CA LEU A 150 -8.14 14.40 -6.12
C LEU A 150 -7.56 15.34 -7.16
N TYR A 151 -6.28 15.15 -7.47
CA TYR A 151 -5.58 15.81 -8.58
C TYR A 151 -5.59 14.85 -9.76
N TYR A 152 -5.93 15.30 -10.96
CA TYR A 152 -5.98 14.41 -12.11
C TYR A 152 -5.61 15.11 -13.43
N ILE A 153 -5.06 14.31 -14.34
CA ILE A 153 -4.76 14.66 -15.72
C ILE A 153 -5.45 13.63 -16.62
N ILE A 154 -6.15 14.10 -17.64
CA ILE A 154 -6.75 13.29 -18.72
C ILE A 154 -5.88 13.48 -19.96
N LEU A 155 -5.41 12.37 -20.51
CA LEU A 155 -4.58 12.29 -21.69
C LEU A 155 -5.33 11.60 -22.82
N ASP A 156 -5.11 12.04 -24.06
CA ASP A 156 -5.53 11.28 -25.24
C ASP A 156 -4.59 10.09 -25.52
N GLU A 157 -4.87 9.34 -26.59
CA GLU A 157 -4.05 8.20 -27.03
C GLU A 157 -2.61 8.55 -27.42
N ASN A 158 -2.34 9.82 -27.72
CA ASN A 158 -1.02 10.35 -28.08
C ASN A 158 -0.30 11.00 -26.88
N ASN A 159 -0.84 10.86 -25.67
CA ASN A 159 -0.38 11.49 -24.43
C ASN A 159 -0.51 13.04 -24.41
N ASN A 160 -1.36 13.63 -25.24
CA ASN A 160 -1.67 15.06 -25.13
C ASN A 160 -2.62 15.30 -23.96
N ILE A 161 -2.36 16.36 -23.19
CA ILE A 161 -3.23 16.76 -22.08
C ILE A 161 -4.53 17.33 -22.62
N LEU A 162 -5.64 16.64 -22.36
CA LEU A 162 -7.00 17.10 -22.64
C LEU A 162 -7.56 17.93 -21.49
N LYS A 163 -7.21 17.58 -20.25
CA LYS A 163 -7.65 18.26 -19.04
C LYS A 163 -6.69 18.01 -17.89
N GLU A 164 -6.47 19.03 -17.07
CA GLU A 164 -5.80 18.92 -15.78
C GLU A 164 -6.66 19.66 -14.75
N SER A 165 -6.90 19.06 -13.58
CA SER A 165 -7.74 19.69 -12.57
C SER A 165 -7.57 19.08 -11.18
N LYS A 166 -8.21 19.73 -10.20
CA LYS A 166 -8.30 19.31 -8.80
C LYS A 166 -9.77 19.31 -8.38
N ILE A 167 -10.18 18.27 -7.66
CA ILE A 167 -11.47 18.22 -6.96
C ILE A 167 -11.18 18.20 -5.47
N GLU A 168 -11.72 19.17 -4.74
CA GLU A 168 -11.67 19.20 -3.28
C GLU A 168 -12.88 18.47 -2.71
N ASN A 169 -12.66 17.62 -1.71
CA ASN A 169 -13.74 16.92 -1.03
C ASN A 169 -13.52 16.96 0.49
N LYS A 170 -14.57 17.36 1.22
CA LYS A 170 -14.60 17.29 2.70
C LYS A 170 -15.53 16.20 3.22
N ILE A 171 -16.29 15.53 2.35
CA ILE A 171 -17.33 14.58 2.73
C ILE A 171 -16.75 13.17 2.70
N ASN A 172 -16.36 12.68 3.88
CA ASN A 172 -16.12 11.24 4.09
C ASN A 172 -17.50 10.53 4.15
N LYS A 173 -17.77 9.60 3.23
CA LYS A 173 -18.97 8.75 3.26
C LYS A 173 -18.71 7.48 4.08
N GLY A 174 -18.37 7.67 5.35
CA GLY A 174 -18.14 6.60 6.35
C GLY A 174 -16.79 5.87 6.20
N HIS A 175 -16.52 5.28 5.03
CA HIS A 175 -15.34 4.43 4.80
C HIS A 175 -14.64 4.68 3.45
N TYR A 176 -15.03 5.72 2.72
CA TYR A 176 -14.42 6.11 1.46
C TYR A 176 -14.70 7.57 1.08
N TYR A 177 -13.88 8.07 0.17
CA TYR A 177 -14.06 9.32 -0.55
C TYR A 177 -14.55 9.05 -1.97
N LEU A 178 -15.64 9.70 -2.36
CA LEU A 178 -16.18 9.62 -3.71
C LEU A 178 -15.73 10.84 -4.51
N PHE A 179 -15.13 10.60 -5.67
CA PHE A 179 -14.89 11.62 -6.68
C PHE A 179 -15.53 11.20 -7.99
N THR A 180 -16.24 12.14 -8.61
CA THR A 180 -16.96 11.91 -9.86
C THR A 180 -16.29 12.73 -10.96
N LEU A 181 -15.90 12.05 -12.03
CA LEU A 181 -15.30 12.65 -13.22
C LEU A 181 -16.22 12.40 -14.42
N GLU A 182 -16.31 13.39 -15.29
CA GLU A 182 -16.98 13.29 -16.59
C GLU A 182 -15.94 13.58 -17.68
N PRO A 183 -15.05 12.62 -17.99
CA PRO A 183 -14.10 12.80 -19.08
C PRO A 183 -14.86 12.88 -20.41
N PRO A 184 -14.28 13.55 -21.43
CA PRO A 184 -14.83 13.52 -22.78
C PRO A 184 -14.59 12.13 -23.41
N ILE A 185 -15.44 11.14 -23.09
CA ILE A 185 -15.30 9.71 -23.49
C ILE A 185 -15.63 9.47 -24.99
N ALA A 186 -15.48 10.48 -25.86
CA ALA A 186 -15.64 10.28 -27.30
C ALA A 186 -14.55 9.35 -27.88
N LYS A 187 -13.43 9.17 -27.16
CA LYS A 187 -12.29 8.34 -27.55
C LYS A 187 -11.67 7.67 -26.32
N LYS A 188 -10.76 6.73 -26.57
CA LYS A 188 -9.88 6.15 -25.55
C LYS A 188 -9.05 7.26 -24.89
N VAL A 189 -9.05 7.31 -23.56
CA VAL A 189 -8.29 8.27 -22.77
C VAL A 189 -7.56 7.57 -21.63
N MET A 190 -6.43 8.12 -21.20
CA MET A 190 -5.72 7.71 -19.99
C MET A 190 -5.94 8.76 -18.91
N ILE A 191 -6.32 8.32 -17.72
CA ILE A 191 -6.48 9.21 -16.56
C ILE A 191 -5.41 8.86 -15.55
N LYS A 192 -4.56 9.84 -15.24
CA LYS A 192 -3.58 9.75 -14.16
C LYS A 192 -4.08 10.60 -13.01
N SER A 193 -4.11 10.05 -11.79
CA SER A 193 -4.58 10.83 -10.64
C SER A 193 -3.83 10.54 -9.35
N LEU A 194 -3.77 11.55 -8.49
CA LEU A 194 -3.26 11.51 -7.13
C LEU A 194 -4.40 11.87 -6.18
N PHE A 195 -4.85 10.89 -5.41
CA PHE A 195 -5.67 11.14 -4.23
C PHE A 195 -4.76 11.46 -3.05
N SER A 196 -5.12 12.46 -2.24
CA SER A 196 -4.39 12.84 -1.02
C SER A 196 -5.38 13.18 0.10
N GLU A 197 -5.31 12.44 1.20
CA GLU A 197 -6.01 12.72 2.46
C GLU A 197 -5.01 13.28 3.47
N THR A 198 -5.27 14.49 3.96
CA THR A 198 -4.46 15.16 4.99
C THR A 198 -5.11 14.98 6.36
N LEU A 199 -4.33 14.52 7.33
CA LEU A 199 -4.72 14.30 8.71
C LEU A 199 -4.04 15.32 9.63
N ASN A 200 -4.78 15.79 10.63
CA ASN A 200 -4.26 16.64 11.69
C ASN A 200 -3.62 15.78 12.78
N VAL A 201 -2.29 15.65 12.77
CA VAL A 201 -1.57 14.89 13.79
C VAL A 201 -1.24 15.81 14.95
N ASN A 202 -1.49 15.35 16.18
CA ASN A 202 -1.40 16.13 17.42
C ASN A 202 -0.04 16.86 17.65
N ASP A 203 1.02 16.48 16.95
CA ASP A 203 2.38 17.04 17.06
C ASP A 203 2.70 18.15 16.06
N LYS A 204 1.69 18.89 15.56
CA LYS A 204 1.84 19.96 14.52
C LYS A 204 2.42 19.47 13.18
N SER A 205 2.45 18.16 12.96
CA SER A 205 2.79 17.56 11.68
C SER A 205 1.53 17.16 10.92
N LEU A 206 1.62 17.10 9.60
CA LEU A 206 0.53 16.62 8.76
C LEU A 206 0.82 15.18 8.37
N GLY A 207 -0.14 14.29 8.64
CA GLY A 207 -0.14 12.95 8.07
C GLY A 207 -0.77 13.00 6.68
N THR A 208 -0.19 12.31 5.71
CA THR A 208 -0.76 12.21 4.35
C THR A 208 -0.97 10.76 3.94
N ASN A 209 -2.17 10.46 3.49
CA ASN A 209 -2.50 9.19 2.84
C ASN A 209 -2.72 9.44 1.35
N GLU A 210 -1.81 8.90 0.52
CA GLU A 210 -1.80 9.17 -0.91
C GLU A 210 -1.99 7.91 -1.76
N ILE A 211 -2.82 7.99 -2.79
CA ILE A 211 -3.02 6.89 -3.76
C ILE A 211 -2.83 7.46 -5.16
N LEU A 212 -1.81 6.95 -5.85
CA LEU A 212 -1.58 7.18 -7.28
C LEU A 212 -2.39 6.19 -8.11
N THR A 213 -2.93 6.64 -9.23
CA THR A 213 -3.74 5.82 -10.13
C THR A 213 -3.40 6.14 -11.58
N GLU A 214 -3.51 5.11 -12.42
CA GLU A 214 -3.37 5.23 -13.86
C GLU A 214 -4.40 4.29 -14.49
N ASP A 215 -5.48 4.87 -15.00
CA ASP A 215 -6.63 4.12 -15.53
C ASP A 215 -6.81 4.42 -17.01
N LEU A 216 -6.86 3.35 -17.81
CA LEU A 216 -7.20 3.44 -19.22
C LEU A 216 -8.71 3.32 -19.40
N ILE A 217 -9.33 4.37 -19.92
CA ILE A 217 -10.77 4.45 -20.15
C ILE A 217 -11.03 4.33 -21.64
N VAL A 218 -11.81 3.32 -22.01
CA VAL A 218 -12.31 3.13 -23.37
C VAL A 218 -13.80 3.49 -23.42
N PRO A 219 -14.34 3.93 -24.57
CA PRO A 219 -15.76 4.18 -24.77
C PRO A 219 -16.69 3.05 -24.34
#